data_AF-A0A0J7Z805-F1
#
_entry.id   AF-A0A0J7Z805-F1
#
_cell.length_a   1.000
_cell.length_b   1.000
_cell.length_c   1.000
_cell.angle_alpha   90.00
_cell.angle_beta   90.00
_cell.angle_gamma   90.00
#
_symmetry.space_group_name_H-M   'P 1'
#
loop_
_entity.id
_entity.type
_entity.pdbx_description
1 polymer ?
#
loop_
_entity_poly.entity_id
_entity_poly.type
_entity_poly.pdbx_seq_one_letter_code
_entity_poly.pdbx_strand_id
1 'polypeptide(L)' 'MTTAVNADAARIIGQLQEGHAAMNAAGLGSPALDDFNNLLTEMIAEAPDPKFRLHEIVELLTRERGMTAKSA' A
#
# COMPACT_ATOMS: atom_id res chain seq x y z
N MET A 1 5.80 21.71 9.78
CA MET A 1 5.56 20.27 10.02
C MET A 1 5.13 19.52 8.75
N THR A 2 4.59 20.21 7.74
CA THR A 2 4.07 19.65 6.48
C THR A 2 5.13 19.03 5.55
N THR A 3 6.37 19.52 5.60
CA THR A 3 7.46 19.06 4.72
C THR A 3 7.92 17.63 5.03
N ALA A 4 7.94 17.26 6.31
CA ALA A 4 8.34 15.92 6.74
C ALA A 4 7.25 14.88 6.41
N VAL A 5 5.98 15.23 6.61
CA VAL A 5 4.81 14.41 6.22
C VAL A 5 4.82 14.12 4.73
N ASN A 6 5.09 15.13 3.90
CA ASN A 6 5.17 14.98 2.45
C ASN A 6 6.35 14.07 2.04
N ALA A 7 7.51 14.21 2.68
CA ALA A 7 8.66 13.35 2.42
C ALA A 7 8.42 11.87 2.80
N ASP A 8 7.72 11.62 3.91
CA ASP A 8 7.36 10.26 4.33
C ASP A 8 6.37 9.62 3.37
N ALA A 9 5.32 10.34 2.96
CA ALA A 9 4.36 9.87 1.95
C ALA A 9 5.07 9.53 0.63
N ALA A 10 5.88 10.45 0.11
CA ALA A 10 6.62 10.25 -1.14
C ALA A 10 7.54 9.02 -1.09
N ARG A 11 8.23 8.81 0.03
CA ARG A 11 9.08 7.64 0.23
C ARG A 11 8.28 6.33 0.22
N ILE A 12 7.16 6.28 0.94
CA ILE A 12 6.31 5.08 1.00
C ILE A 12 5.73 4.77 -0.37
N ILE A 13 5.19 5.78 -1.06
CA ILE A 13 4.62 5.63 -2.41
C ILE A 13 5.67 5.14 -3.40
N GLY A 14 6.89 5.69 -3.37
CA GLY A 14 7.98 5.22 -4.22
C GLY A 14 8.28 3.73 -4.02
N GLN A 15 8.34 3.28 -2.76
CA GLN A 15 8.56 1.86 -2.44
C GLN A 15 7.42 0.96 -2.93
N LEU A 16 6.16 1.40 -2.82
CA LEU A 16 5.00 0.66 -3.35
C LEU A 16 5.08 0.53 -4.88
N GLN A 17 5.39 1.63 -5.56
CA GLN A 17 5.52 1.66 -7.02
C GLN A 17 6.67 0.79 -7.53
N GLU A 18 7.83 0.80 -6.87
CA GLU A 18 8.97 -0.06 -7.20
C GLU A 18 8.61 -1.54 -7.05
N GLY A 19 7.97 -1.93 -5.94
CA GLY A 19 7.52 -3.30 -5.72
C GLY A 19 6.48 -3.75 -6.74
N HIS A 20 5.54 -2.87 -7.06
CA HIS A 20 4.51 -3.12 -8.06
C HIS A 20 5.08 -3.29 -9.47
N ALA A 21 6.05 -2.44 -9.86
CA ALA A 21 6.76 -2.57 -11.13
C ALA A 21 7.54 -3.89 -11.22
N ALA A 22 8.20 -4.31 -10.14
CA ALA A 22 8.91 -5.59 -10.08
C ALA A 22 7.95 -6.79 -10.20
N MET A 23 6.79 -6.73 -9.55
CA MET A 23 5.73 -7.73 -9.67
C MET A 23 5.19 -7.83 -11.11
N ASN A 24 4.92 -6.69 -11.75
CA ASN A 24 4.46 -6.64 -13.13
C ASN A 24 5.53 -7.19 -14.09
N ALA A 25 6.81 -6.85 -13.89
CA ALA A 25 7.92 -7.39 -14.67
C ALA A 25 8.10 -8.92 -14.49
N ALA A 26 7.75 -9.46 -13.33
CA ALA A 26 7.74 -10.90 -13.05
C ALA A 26 6.52 -11.63 -13.64
N GLY A 27 5.60 -10.92 -14.33
CA GLY A 27 4.37 -11.50 -14.87
C GLY A 27 3.33 -11.86 -13.81
N LEU A 28 3.48 -11.37 -12.58
CA LEU A 28 2.52 -11.54 -11.47
C LEU A 28 1.49 -10.40 -11.39
N GLY A 29 1.58 -9.45 -12.33
CA GLY A 29 0.67 -8.32 -12.44
C GLY A 29 -0.74 -8.68 -12.88
N SER A 30 -1.70 -7.83 -12.51
CA SER A 30 -3.05 -7.88 -13.07
C SER A 30 -3.73 -6.51 -12.93
N PRO A 31 -4.76 -6.20 -13.74
CA PRO A 31 -5.51 -4.94 -13.61
C PRO A 31 -6.05 -4.70 -12.20
N ALA A 32 -6.50 -5.76 -11.51
CA ALA A 32 -6.99 -5.65 -10.13
C ALA A 32 -5.87 -5.26 -9.15
N LEU A 33 -4.64 -5.70 -9.39
CA LEU A 33 -3.48 -5.31 -8.58
C LEU A 33 -3.01 -3.89 -8.91
N ASP A 34 -3.13 -3.48 -10.18
CA ASP A 34 -2.86 -2.10 -10.59
C ASP A 34 -3.84 -1.13 -9.87
N ASP A 35 -5.14 -1.45 -9.89
CA ASP A 35 -6.18 -0.67 -9.18
C ASP A 35 -5.94 -0.62 -7.67
N PHE A 36 -5.58 -1.76 -7.07
CA PHE A 36 -5.26 -1.84 -5.66
C PHE A 36 -4.04 -0.98 -5.30
N ASN A 37 -2.98 -1.01 -6.11
CA ASN A 37 -1.79 -0.21 -5.89
C ASN A 37 -2.07 1.30 -6.02
N ASN A 38 -2.95 1.69 -6.95
CA ASN A 38 -3.40 3.08 -7.08
C ASN A 38 -4.17 3.53 -5.83
N LEU A 39 -5.10 2.69 -5.33
CA LEU A 39 -5.84 2.98 -4.09
C LEU A 39 -4.91 3.16 -2.89
N LEU A 40 -3.93 2.28 -2.72
CA LEU A 40 -2.93 2.39 -1.64
C LEU A 40 -2.15 3.71 -1.74
N THR A 41 -1.77 4.09 -2.96
CA THR A 41 -1.04 5.34 -3.22
C THR A 41 -1.87 6.56 -2.81
N GLU A 42 -3.14 6.62 -3.20
CA GLU A 42 -4.07 7.69 -2.84
C GLU A 42 -4.26 7.77 -1.32
N MET A 43 -4.53 6.65 -0.66
CA MET A 43 -4.75 6.59 0.78
C MET A 43 -3.54 7.10 1.59
N ILE A 44 -2.32 6.84 1.12
CA ILE A 44 -1.06 7.30 1.75
C ILE A 44 -0.81 8.78 1.44
N ALA A 45 -1.09 9.23 0.21
CA ALA A 45 -0.87 10.62 -0.21
C ALA A 45 -1.78 11.61 0.52
N GLU A 46 -3.03 11.22 0.78
CA GLU A 46 -4.03 12.07 1.44
C GLU A 46 -3.97 11.96 2.98
N ALA A 47 -3.16 11.06 3.53
CA ALA A 47 -3.10 10.85 4.96
C ALA A 47 -2.36 12.00 5.68
N PRO A 48 -2.91 12.51 6.80
CA PRO A 48 -2.20 13.46 7.65
C PRO A 48 -1.00 12.82 8.37
N ASP A 49 -1.02 11.49 8.58
CA ASP A 49 0.10 10.67 9.02
C ASP A 49 0.26 9.43 8.10
N PRO A 50 1.12 9.51 7.08
CA PRO A 50 1.37 8.43 6.13
C PRO A 50 1.88 7.13 6.77
N LYS A 51 2.67 7.24 7.85
CA LYS A 51 3.23 6.06 8.53
C LYS A 51 2.16 5.34 9.32
N PHE A 52 1.33 6.08 10.05
CA PHE A 52 0.20 5.51 10.76
C PHE A 52 -0.80 4.89 9.79
N ARG A 53 -1.13 5.58 8.70
CA ARG A 53 -2.02 5.04 7.66
C ARG A 53 -1.50 3.73 7.06
N LEU A 54 -0.20 3.64 6.78
CA LEU A 54 0.40 2.39 6.30
C LEU A 54 0.24 1.26 7.32
N HIS A 55 0.43 1.54 8.61
CA HIS A 55 0.23 0.56 9.68
C HIS A 55 -1.21 0.04 9.70
N GLU A 56 -2.21 0.93 9.66
CA GLU A 56 -3.63 0.54 9.61
C GLU A 56 -3.94 -0.36 8.42
N ILE A 57 -3.40 -0.05 7.24
CA ILE A 57 -3.58 -0.85 6.03
C ILE A 57 -2.99 -2.25 6.22
N VAL A 58 -1.77 -2.37 6.77
CA VAL A 58 -1.12 -3.66 7.01
C VAL A 58 -1.89 -4.50 8.03
N GLU A 59 -2.42 -3.87 9.08
CA GLU A 59 -3.27 -4.54 10.07
C GLU A 59 -4.55 -5.08 9.44
N LEU A 60 -5.22 -4.29 8.59
CA LEU A 60 -6.42 -4.72 7.86
C LEU A 60 -6.13 -5.92 6.96
N LEU A 61 -5.07 -5.85 6.13
CA LEU A 61 -4.68 -6.94 5.25
C LEU A 61 -4.33 -8.22 6.04
N THR A 62 -3.65 -8.06 7.17
CA THR A 62 -3.29 -9.19 8.06
C THR A 62 -4.53 -9.82 8.67
N ARG A 63 -5.50 -9.00 9.12
CA ARG A 63 -6.76 -9.46 9.68
C ARG A 63 -7.58 -10.23 8.64
N GLU A 64 -7.74 -9.69 7.44
CA GLU A 64 -8.50 -10.33 6.37
C GLU A 64 -7.84 -11.63 5.92
N ARG A 65 -6.50 -11.66 5.79
CA ARG A 65 -5.76 -12.91 5.56
C ARG A 65 -6.02 -13.93 6.66
N GLY A 66 -6.02 -13.52 7.92
CA GLY A 66 -6.33 -14.39 9.06
C GLY A 66 -7.76 -14.92 9.08
N MET A 67 -8.74 -14.14 8.60
CA MET A 67 -10.13 -14.59 8.49
C MET A 67 -10.31 -15.59 7.34
N THR A 68 -9.68 -15.38 6.19
CA THR A 68 -9.72 -16.36 5.08
C THR A 68 -9.10 -17.72 5.46
N ALA A 69 -8.10 -17.74 6.35
CA ALA A 69 -7.46 -18.97 6.83
C ALA A 69 -8.28 -19.74 7.88
N LYS A 70 -9.24 -19.09 8.56
CA LYS A 70 -10.08 -19.72 9.60
C LYS A 70 -11.39 -20.30 9.05
N SER A 71 -11.72 -19.99 7.80
CA SER A 71 -12.93 -20.45 7.11
C SER A 71 -12.66 -21.48 6.01
N ALA A 72 -11.43 -21.98 5.90
CA ALA A 72 -11.01 -23.03 4.97
C ALA A 72 -10.83 -24.38 5.68
#